data_AF-A0A1C5QMU6-F1
#
_entry.id   AF-A0A1C5QMU6-F1
#
_cell.length_a   1.000
_cell.length_b   1.000
_cell.length_c   1.000
_cell.angle_alpha   90.00
_cell.angle_beta   90.00
_cell.angle_gamma   90.00
#
_symmetry.space_group_name_H-M   'P 1'
#
loop_
_entity.id
_entity.type
_entity.pdbx_description
1 polymer ?
#
loop_
_entity_poly.entity_id
_entity_poly.type
_entity_poly.pdbx_seq_one_letter_code
_entity_poly.pdbx_strand_id
1 'polypeptide(L)'
;MLTIEQTDHILLPGDKITFSVNQLLSKKEHNNFKIEKIDTNNVYSITEFLEEPDIRGGSDSESESIDGDNMLFIKPDEANAIILKKGVAVTGYGIVEGKLHIQVRFSDILNTDNHGYVYLKNEDGKVVNCQSSVAFWDQSHVNSYEEFVFEVSAEELVNYEIWGEFWTCNNAPIEGEWQVTFPVEKNE
;
A
#
# COMPACT_ATOMS: atom_id res chain seq x y z
N MET A 1 -13.37 -23.04 -2.58
CA MET A 1 -14.49 -23.41 -1.71
C MET A 1 -14.96 -22.14 -1.03
N LEU A 2 -16.22 -21.75 -1.19
CA LEU A 2 -16.81 -20.64 -0.45
C LEU A 2 -17.52 -21.23 0.76
N THR A 3 -17.13 -20.83 1.97
CA THR A 3 -17.78 -21.23 3.22
C THR A 3 -18.60 -20.04 3.73
N ILE A 4 -19.85 -20.28 4.12
CA ILE A 4 -20.72 -19.26 4.70
C ILE A 4 -20.91 -19.64 6.18
N GLU A 5 -20.47 -18.76 7.08
CA GLU A 5 -20.62 -18.92 8.52
C GLU A 5 -21.73 -17.99 9.03
N GLN A 6 -22.58 -18.51 9.93
CA GLN A 6 -23.70 -17.77 10.51
C GLN A 6 -23.39 -17.42 11.96
N THR A 7 -23.34 -16.13 12.30
CA THR A 7 -23.09 -15.65 13.67
C THR A 7 -24.39 -15.34 14.42
N ASP A 8 -25.28 -14.54 13.83
CA ASP A 8 -26.43 -13.98 14.56
C ASP A 8 -27.81 -14.38 14.01
N HIS A 9 -27.91 -14.84 12.77
CA HIS A 9 -29.16 -15.27 12.13
C HIS A 9 -29.03 -16.71 11.62
N ILE A 10 -29.87 -17.58 12.17
CA ILE A 10 -29.97 -18.98 11.75
C ILE A 10 -30.87 -19.02 10.52
N LEU A 11 -30.29 -19.34 9.36
CA LEU A 11 -31.08 -19.63 8.17
C LEU A 11 -31.69 -21.02 8.29
N LEU A 12 -32.99 -21.13 7.99
CA LEU A 12 -33.73 -22.38 8.06
C LEU A 12 -33.65 -23.13 6.73
N PRO A 13 -33.81 -24.47 6.73
CA PRO A 13 -33.93 -25.23 5.49
C PRO A 13 -35.03 -24.65 4.59
N GLY A 14 -34.68 -24.33 3.35
CA GLY A 14 -35.56 -23.69 2.37
C GLY A 14 -35.41 -22.16 2.26
N ASP A 15 -34.76 -21.50 3.21
CA ASP A 15 -34.33 -20.11 3.05
C ASP A 15 -33.34 -20.01 1.89
N LYS A 16 -33.30 -18.85 1.22
CA LYS A 16 -32.45 -18.65 0.03
C LYS A 16 -31.32 -17.71 0.34
N ILE A 17 -30.12 -18.08 -0.09
CA ILE A 17 -28.96 -17.21 -0.12
C ILE A 17 -28.70 -16.84 -1.57
N THR A 18 -28.49 -15.55 -1.81
CA THR A 18 -28.06 -15.02 -3.09
C THR A 18 -26.65 -14.48 -2.94
N PHE A 19 -25.70 -15.06 -3.68
CA PHE A 19 -24.35 -14.52 -3.82
C PHE A 19 -24.24 -13.77 -5.13
N SER A 20 -23.76 -12.52 -5.08
CA SER A 20 -23.61 -11.66 -6.24
C SER A 20 -22.21 -11.06 -6.32
N VAL A 21 -21.65 -11.00 -7.53
CA VAL A 21 -20.36 -10.37 -7.84
C VAL A 21 -20.58 -9.44 -9.02
N ASN A 22 -20.20 -8.17 -8.88
CA ASN A 22 -20.32 -7.16 -9.94
C ASN A 22 -19.00 -6.94 -10.69
N GLN A 23 -17.88 -7.14 -9.99
CA GLN A 23 -16.54 -6.92 -10.52
C GLN A 23 -15.56 -7.94 -9.93
N LEU A 24 -14.61 -8.39 -10.76
CA LEU A 24 -13.51 -9.25 -10.36
C LEU A 24 -12.19 -8.70 -10.90
N LEU A 25 -11.20 -8.54 -10.01
CA LEU A 25 -9.82 -8.31 -10.43
C LEU A 25 -9.16 -9.63 -10.80
N SER A 26 -8.52 -9.68 -11.96
CA SER A 26 -7.84 -10.87 -12.47
C SER A 26 -6.41 -10.56 -12.91
N LYS A 27 -5.54 -11.57 -12.83
CA LYS A 27 -4.11 -11.48 -13.18
C LYS A 27 -3.36 -10.44 -12.34
N LYS A 28 -3.65 -10.40 -11.02
CA LYS A 28 -2.76 -9.73 -10.08
C LYS A 28 -1.37 -10.35 -10.17
N GLU A 29 -0.37 -9.49 -10.18
CA GLU A 29 1.04 -9.85 -10.16
C GLU A 29 1.63 -9.47 -8.81
N HIS A 30 2.43 -10.38 -8.24
CA HIS A 30 3.22 -10.12 -7.04
C HIS A 30 4.68 -9.97 -7.42
N ASN A 31 5.35 -8.97 -6.88
CA ASN A 31 6.76 -8.68 -7.16
C ASN A 31 7.46 -8.28 -5.86
N ASN A 32 8.70 -8.74 -5.70
CA ASN A 32 9.56 -8.36 -4.59
C ASN A 32 10.99 -8.15 -5.12
N PHE A 33 11.50 -6.92 -5.04
CA PHE A 33 12.80 -6.57 -5.62
C PHE A 33 13.46 -5.36 -4.94
N LYS A 34 14.77 -5.25 -5.13
CA LYS A 34 15.58 -4.11 -4.68
C LYS A 34 15.29 -2.88 -5.55
N ILE A 35 15.09 -1.72 -4.92
CA ILE A 35 14.89 -0.43 -5.59
C ILE A 35 16.26 0.20 -5.84
N GLU A 36 16.93 -0.19 -6.94
CA GLU A 36 18.31 0.21 -7.25
C GLU A 36 18.48 1.69 -7.64
N LYS A 37 17.39 2.37 -7.99
CA LYS A 37 17.42 3.75 -8.51
C LYS A 37 17.48 4.82 -7.41
N ILE A 38 17.35 4.44 -6.13
CA ILE A 38 17.55 5.34 -5.00
C ILE A 38 19.02 5.26 -4.60
N ASP A 39 19.73 6.38 -4.67
CA ASP A 39 21.12 6.47 -4.21
C ASP A 39 21.17 6.68 -2.70
N THR A 40 21.41 5.59 -1.97
CA THR A 40 21.50 5.60 -0.50
C THR A 40 22.70 6.39 0.03
N ASN A 41 23.69 6.72 -0.80
CA ASN A 41 24.84 7.54 -0.40
C ASN A 41 24.56 9.04 -0.48
N ASN A 42 23.49 9.43 -1.18
CA ASN A 42 23.23 10.84 -1.50
C ASN A 42 21.75 11.19 -1.28
N VAL A 43 21.26 10.87 -0.09
CA VAL A 43 19.92 11.28 0.34
C VAL A 43 20.00 12.65 1.00
N TYR A 44 19.10 13.55 0.60
CA TYR A 44 19.05 14.94 1.04
C TYR A 44 17.90 15.17 2.02
N SER A 45 18.00 16.24 2.80
CA SER A 45 16.91 16.71 3.65
C SER A 45 15.77 17.27 2.80
N ILE A 46 14.54 16.88 3.10
CA ILE A 46 13.35 17.42 2.45
C ILE A 46 12.97 18.75 3.13
N THR A 47 12.63 19.74 2.32
CA THR A 47 12.23 21.07 2.78
C THR A 47 10.87 21.51 2.25
N GLU A 48 10.28 20.72 1.34
CA GLU A 48 8.95 20.97 0.78
C GLU A 48 8.01 19.85 1.19
N PHE A 49 6.93 20.24 1.87
CA PHE A 49 5.95 19.32 2.42
C PHE A 49 4.57 19.59 1.84
N LEU A 50 3.73 18.56 1.85
CA LEU A 50 2.33 18.66 1.47
C LEU A 50 1.53 19.31 2.62
N GLU A 51 0.71 20.29 2.29
CA GLU A 51 -0.23 20.92 3.24
C GLU A 51 -1.56 20.15 3.21
N GLU A 52 -2.07 19.78 4.39
CA GLU A 52 -3.40 19.15 4.58
C GLU A 52 -3.66 17.95 3.64
N PRO A 53 -2.86 16.87 3.70
CA PRO A 53 -3.10 15.68 2.91
C PRO A 53 -4.45 15.02 3.26
N ASP A 54 -5.15 14.51 2.26
CA ASP A 54 -6.38 13.74 2.46
C ASP A 54 -6.03 12.29 2.88
N ILE A 55 -5.82 12.11 4.18
CA ILE A 55 -5.42 10.83 4.79
C ILE A 55 -6.51 9.77 4.62
N ARG A 56 -6.13 8.59 4.13
CA ARG A 56 -7.04 7.46 3.91
C ARG A 56 -6.73 6.21 4.74
N GLY A 57 -5.65 6.23 5.49
CA GLY A 57 -5.24 5.13 6.37
C GLY A 57 -3.78 5.24 6.79
N GLY A 58 -3.41 4.45 7.78
CA GLY A 58 -2.03 4.35 8.24
C GLY A 58 -1.81 3.12 9.10
N SER A 59 -0.54 2.85 9.37
CA SER A 59 -0.07 1.77 10.24
C SER A 59 1.12 2.26 11.03
N ASP A 60 1.18 1.92 12.31
CA ASP A 60 2.31 2.22 13.19
C ASP A 60 2.80 0.94 13.88
N SER A 61 4.09 0.91 14.22
CA SER A 61 4.64 -0.06 15.15
C SER A 61 4.19 0.26 16.59
N GLU A 62 3.92 -0.79 17.40
CA GLU A 62 3.34 -0.65 18.76
C GLU A 62 4.16 0.23 19.74
N SER A 63 5.42 0.56 19.43
CA SER A 63 6.32 1.27 20.35
C SER A 63 6.12 2.78 20.39
N GLU A 64 5.72 3.43 19.28
CA GLU A 64 5.46 4.87 19.21
C GLU A 64 4.47 5.14 18.08
N SER A 65 3.27 5.62 18.42
CA SER A 65 2.29 6.05 17.41
C SER A 65 2.78 7.37 16.79
N ILE A 66 2.96 7.39 15.47
CA ILE A 66 3.17 8.64 14.77
C ILE A 66 1.78 9.23 14.54
N ASP A 67 1.52 10.38 15.18
CA ASP A 67 0.29 11.11 14.92
C ASP A 67 0.31 11.57 13.46
N GLY A 68 -0.51 10.93 12.62
CA GLY A 68 -0.62 11.24 11.20
C GLY A 68 -0.96 12.71 10.94
N ASP A 69 -1.60 13.39 11.89
CA ASP A 69 -1.90 14.83 11.81
C ASP A 69 -0.66 15.71 12.00
N ASN A 70 0.41 15.19 12.61
CA ASN A 70 1.66 15.91 12.89
C ASN A 70 2.84 15.41 12.03
N MET A 71 2.62 14.43 11.15
CA MET A 71 3.65 13.95 10.23
C MET A 71 3.89 14.95 9.09
N LEU A 72 5.16 15.17 8.77
CA LEU A 72 5.55 15.96 7.61
C LEU A 72 5.61 15.08 6.36
N PHE A 73 4.66 15.26 5.46
CA PHE A 73 4.55 14.49 4.22
C PHE A 73 5.36 15.13 3.10
N ILE A 74 6.17 14.35 2.39
CA ILE A 74 6.91 14.83 1.23
C ILE A 74 5.92 15.31 0.16
N LYS A 75 6.15 16.45 -0.46
CA LYS A 75 5.38 16.83 -1.66
C LYS A 75 5.74 15.90 -2.84
N PRO A 76 4.78 15.21 -3.48
CA PRO A 76 5.11 14.29 -4.57
C PRO A 76 5.82 14.98 -5.75
N ASP A 77 6.98 14.47 -6.15
CA ASP A 77 7.73 14.90 -7.34
C ASP A 77 7.41 13.98 -8.53
N GLU A 78 6.27 14.28 -9.16
CA GLU A 78 5.80 13.51 -10.31
C GLU A 78 6.69 13.63 -11.56
N ALA A 79 7.41 14.74 -11.70
CA ALA A 79 8.29 14.97 -12.84
C ALA A 79 9.52 14.05 -12.80
N ASN A 80 10.01 13.71 -11.60
CA ASN A 80 11.18 12.87 -11.39
C ASN A 80 10.83 11.49 -10.80
N ALA A 81 9.55 11.09 -10.87
CA ALA A 81 9.08 9.84 -10.31
C ALA A 81 9.86 8.63 -10.85
N ILE A 82 10.33 7.79 -9.94
CA ILE A 82 11.03 6.55 -10.28
C ILE A 82 9.97 5.47 -10.54
N ILE A 83 9.69 5.23 -11.82
CA ILE A 83 8.78 4.15 -12.22
C ILE A 83 9.41 2.80 -11.87
N LEU A 84 8.79 2.08 -10.93
CA LEU A 84 9.18 0.73 -10.51
C LEU A 84 8.46 -0.32 -11.34
N LYS A 85 7.15 -0.15 -11.52
CA LYS A 85 6.30 -0.96 -12.39
C LYS A 85 5.09 -0.15 -12.86
N LYS A 86 4.35 -0.66 -13.84
CA LYS A 86 3.04 -0.09 -14.18
C LYS A 86 2.16 -0.09 -12.92
N GLY A 87 1.67 1.09 -12.55
CA GLY A 87 0.85 1.30 -11.34
C GLY A 87 1.64 1.63 -10.06
N VAL A 88 2.97 1.60 -10.06
CA VAL A 88 3.79 1.84 -8.87
C VAL A 88 5.02 2.69 -9.19
N ALA A 89 5.17 3.82 -8.50
CA ALA A 89 6.33 4.69 -8.64
C ALA A 89 6.76 5.29 -7.30
N VAL A 90 8.06 5.48 -7.07
CA VAL A 90 8.55 6.32 -5.97
C VAL A 90 8.47 7.76 -6.42
N THR A 91 7.75 8.59 -5.67
CA THR A 91 7.49 10.01 -5.98
C THR A 91 8.22 10.95 -5.02
N GLY A 92 8.85 10.42 -3.98
CA GLY A 92 9.69 11.18 -3.07
C GLY A 92 10.50 10.26 -2.19
N TYR A 93 11.71 10.66 -1.84
CA TYR A 93 12.51 10.01 -0.80
C TYR A 93 13.49 11.03 -0.25
N GLY A 94 13.79 10.95 1.04
CA GLY A 94 14.63 11.95 1.69
C GLY A 94 14.66 11.82 3.19
N ILE A 95 15.41 12.71 3.85
CA ILE A 95 15.43 12.81 5.31
C ILE A 95 14.46 13.89 5.78
N VAL A 96 13.57 13.51 6.68
CA VAL A 96 12.61 14.38 7.36
C VAL A 96 12.82 14.18 8.86
N GLU A 97 13.14 15.25 9.58
CA GLU A 97 13.37 15.21 11.04
C GLU A 97 14.36 14.10 11.48
N GLY A 98 15.38 13.82 10.67
CA GLY A 98 16.40 12.80 10.96
C GLY A 98 16.02 11.37 10.59
N LYS A 99 14.82 11.14 10.06
CA LYS A 99 14.31 9.84 9.64
C LYS A 99 14.25 9.74 8.13
N LEU A 100 14.45 8.54 7.59
CA LEU A 100 14.27 8.26 6.17
C LEU A 100 12.78 8.15 5.86
N HIS A 101 12.32 8.95 4.91
CA HIS A 101 10.99 8.89 4.34
C HIS A 101 11.08 8.39 2.91
N ILE A 102 10.21 7.47 2.52
CA ILE A 102 10.05 7.00 1.14
C ILE A 102 8.59 7.04 0.78
N GLN A 103 8.25 7.81 -0.25
CA GLN A 103 6.89 7.97 -0.74
C GLN A 103 6.67 7.20 -2.03
N VAL A 104 5.66 6.34 -2.03
CA VAL A 104 5.26 5.52 -3.18
C VAL A 104 3.86 5.92 -3.63
N ARG A 105 3.69 6.17 -4.93
CA ARG A 105 2.39 6.28 -5.56
C ARG A 105 1.93 4.92 -6.09
N PHE A 106 0.73 4.55 -5.71
CA PHE A 106 -0.09 3.50 -6.31
C PHE A 106 -1.15 4.13 -7.20
N SER A 107 -1.14 3.80 -8.49
CA SER A 107 -2.08 4.40 -9.45
C SER A 107 -3.39 3.63 -9.54
N ASP A 108 -4.49 4.37 -9.71
CA ASP A 108 -5.82 3.83 -10.02
C ASP A 108 -6.28 2.73 -9.04
N ILE A 109 -6.11 2.97 -7.73
CA ILE A 109 -6.22 1.89 -6.74
C ILE A 109 -7.64 1.34 -6.59
N LEU A 110 -8.67 2.13 -6.95
CA LEU A 110 -10.06 1.69 -6.91
C LEU A 110 -10.38 0.65 -7.99
N ASN A 111 -9.65 0.65 -9.12
CA ASN A 111 -9.85 -0.29 -10.22
C ASN A 111 -8.77 -1.36 -10.33
N THR A 112 -7.63 -1.17 -9.65
CA THR A 112 -6.47 -2.06 -9.77
C THR A 112 -6.13 -2.77 -8.46
N ASP A 113 -6.53 -2.20 -7.32
CA ASP A 113 -6.05 -2.61 -6.00
C ASP A 113 -4.52 -2.74 -5.98
N ASN A 114 -3.83 -1.78 -6.61
CA ASN A 114 -2.39 -1.67 -6.52
C ASN A 114 -2.01 -1.28 -5.08
N HIS A 115 -1.20 -2.11 -4.44
CA HIS A 115 -0.71 -1.86 -3.08
C HIS A 115 0.63 -2.58 -2.85
N GLY A 116 1.26 -2.26 -1.72
CA GLY A 116 2.51 -2.89 -1.33
C GLY A 116 3.17 -2.09 -0.23
N TYR A 117 4.41 -2.43 0.06
CA TYR A 117 5.21 -1.75 1.07
C TYR A 117 6.68 -1.68 0.69
N VAL A 118 7.36 -0.72 1.30
CA VAL A 118 8.81 -0.59 1.25
C VAL A 118 9.40 -1.11 2.55
N TYR A 119 10.54 -1.77 2.47
CA TYR A 119 11.29 -2.23 3.63
C TYR A 119 12.78 -2.15 3.35
N LEU A 120 13.59 -2.16 4.41
CA LEU A 120 15.04 -2.16 4.30
C LEU A 120 15.61 -3.55 4.57
N LYS A 121 16.77 -3.85 4.00
CA LYS A 121 17.63 -4.96 4.44
C LYS A 121 18.96 -4.38 4.90
N ASN A 122 19.38 -4.74 6.11
CA ASN A 122 20.70 -4.37 6.61
C ASN A 122 21.81 -5.24 5.98
N GLU A 123 23.07 -5.00 6.33
CA GLU A 123 24.23 -5.77 5.85
C GLU A 123 24.15 -7.28 6.12
N ASP A 124 23.48 -7.68 7.20
CA ASP A 124 23.23 -9.10 7.54
C ASP A 124 22.06 -9.71 6.74
N GLY A 125 21.40 -8.94 5.88
CA GLY A 125 20.21 -9.34 5.12
C GLY A 125 18.93 -9.39 5.96
N LYS A 126 18.94 -8.88 7.19
CA LYS A 126 17.77 -8.81 8.07
C LYS A 126 16.82 -7.71 7.60
N VAL A 127 15.53 -8.05 7.54
CA VAL A 127 14.46 -7.09 7.22
C VAL A 127 14.27 -6.10 8.36
N VAL A 128 14.24 -4.82 8.01
CA VAL A 128 13.84 -3.71 8.86
C VAL A 128 12.60 -3.08 8.24
N ASN A 129 11.46 -3.21 8.93
CA ASN A 129 10.20 -2.60 8.51
C ASN A 129 10.19 -1.11 8.84
N CYS A 130 9.30 -0.37 8.19
CA CYS A 130 9.03 1.01 8.56
C CYS A 130 8.47 1.08 10.00
N GLN A 131 8.76 2.19 10.68
CA GLN A 131 8.14 2.52 11.97
C GLN A 131 6.67 2.86 11.77
N SER A 132 6.36 3.61 10.71
CA SER A 132 5.00 3.94 10.30
C SER A 132 4.85 3.98 8.79
N SER A 133 3.61 3.83 8.33
CA SER A 133 3.20 4.22 6.99
C SER A 133 1.88 4.97 7.05
N VAL A 134 1.75 6.01 6.22
CA VAL A 134 0.51 6.78 6.12
C VAL A 134 0.17 6.98 4.65
N ALA A 135 -1.05 6.61 4.29
CA ALA A 135 -1.59 6.71 2.95
C ALA A 135 -2.53 7.91 2.81
N PHE A 136 -2.43 8.60 1.67
CA PHE A 136 -3.27 9.74 1.35
C PHE A 136 -3.66 9.77 -0.13
N TRP A 137 -4.78 10.41 -0.44
CA TRP A 137 -5.29 10.53 -1.80
C TRP A 137 -4.56 11.60 -2.60
N ASP A 138 -4.50 11.39 -3.92
CA ASP A 138 -4.32 12.51 -4.83
C ASP A 138 -5.61 13.36 -4.94
N GLN A 139 -5.50 14.56 -5.49
CA GLN A 139 -6.65 15.47 -5.61
C GLN A 139 -7.82 14.90 -6.42
N SER A 140 -7.56 13.91 -7.28
CA SER A 140 -8.58 13.28 -8.13
C SER A 140 -9.22 12.06 -7.48
N HIS A 141 -8.73 11.61 -6.32
CA HIS A 141 -9.12 10.37 -5.65
C HIS A 141 -8.99 9.12 -6.55
N VAL A 142 -8.00 9.13 -7.44
CA VAL A 142 -7.68 8.00 -8.33
C VAL A 142 -6.41 7.31 -7.85
N ASN A 143 -5.39 8.10 -7.53
CA ASN A 143 -4.11 7.59 -7.06
C ASN A 143 -4.03 7.69 -5.54
N SER A 144 -3.32 6.73 -4.93
CA SER A 144 -2.93 6.80 -3.53
C SER A 144 -1.44 6.99 -3.44
N TYR A 145 -1.00 7.88 -2.58
CA TYR A 145 0.37 7.89 -2.10
C TYR A 145 0.41 7.16 -0.76
N GLU A 146 1.54 6.55 -0.46
CA GLU A 146 1.85 6.02 0.86
C GLU A 146 3.29 6.40 1.21
N GLU A 147 3.46 7.02 2.36
CA GLU A 147 4.76 7.44 2.87
C GLU A 147 5.20 6.51 3.99
N PHE A 148 6.36 5.87 3.80
CA PHE A 148 6.97 4.94 4.74
C PHE A 148 8.10 5.63 5.50
N VAL A 149 8.03 5.61 6.83
CA VAL A 149 9.01 6.26 7.72
C VAL A 149 9.89 5.21 8.37
N PHE A 150 11.20 5.39 8.29
CA PHE A 150 12.18 4.52 8.90
C PHE A 150 13.03 5.30 9.91
N GLU A 151 13.24 4.72 11.08
CA GLU A 151 14.20 5.16 12.11
C GLU A 151 15.65 4.88 11.63
N VAL A 152 16.03 5.49 10.51
CA VAL A 152 17.35 5.37 9.89
C VAL A 152 17.78 6.76 9.45
N SER A 153 18.93 7.20 9.95
CA SER A 153 19.53 8.49 9.58
C SER A 153 20.22 8.42 8.22
N ALA A 154 20.55 9.59 7.66
CA ALA A 154 21.29 9.69 6.40
C ALA A 154 22.63 8.93 6.43
N GLU A 155 23.34 8.99 7.57
CA GLU A 155 24.67 8.39 7.74
C GLU A 155 24.61 6.86 7.81
N GLU A 156 23.51 6.32 8.34
CA GLU A 156 23.32 4.88 8.47
C GLU A 156 22.85 4.22 7.17
N LEU A 157 22.22 4.99 6.28
CA LEU A 157 21.54 4.48 5.09
C LEU A 157 22.47 3.73 4.12
N VAL A 158 23.76 4.05 4.11
CA VAL A 158 24.79 3.36 3.31
C VAL A 158 24.87 1.86 3.63
N ASN A 159 24.47 1.46 4.85
CA ASN A 159 24.49 0.07 5.33
C ASN A 159 23.20 -0.69 5.01
N TYR A 160 22.28 -0.07 4.25
CA TYR A 160 20.97 -0.64 3.93
C TYR A 160 20.72 -0.72 2.42
N GLU A 161 19.98 -1.76 2.05
CA GLU A 161 19.32 -1.86 0.76
C GLU A 161 17.84 -1.52 0.89
N ILE A 162 17.30 -0.75 -0.05
CA ILE A 162 15.87 -0.46 -0.13
C ILE A 162 15.20 -1.49 -1.01
N TRP A 163 14.15 -2.13 -0.50
CA TRP A 163 13.37 -3.15 -1.19
C TRP A 163 11.89 -2.76 -1.22
N GLY A 164 11.18 -3.26 -2.22
CA GLY A 164 9.74 -3.09 -2.33
C GLY A 164 9.05 -4.41 -2.63
N GLU A 165 7.89 -4.62 -2.01
CA GLU A 165 7.01 -5.76 -2.27
C GLU A 165 5.63 -5.25 -2.68
N PHE A 166 5.22 -5.60 -3.90
CA PHE A 166 4.09 -4.97 -4.58
C PHE A 166 3.14 -5.99 -5.22
N TRP A 167 1.84 -5.74 -5.05
CA TRP A 167 0.76 -6.41 -5.74
C TRP A 167 0.14 -5.43 -6.73
N THR A 168 0.19 -5.76 -8.01
CA THR A 168 -0.33 -4.89 -9.07
C THR A 168 -1.33 -5.60 -9.96
N CYS A 169 -2.40 -4.92 -10.34
CA CYS A 169 -3.28 -5.33 -11.42
C CYS A 169 -3.26 -4.28 -12.53
N ASN A 170 -2.95 -4.71 -13.75
CA ASN A 170 -2.81 -3.81 -14.89
C ASN A 170 -3.94 -3.93 -15.92
N ASN A 171 -4.92 -4.80 -15.64
CA ASN A 171 -6.09 -5.01 -16.45
C ASN A 171 -7.27 -4.29 -15.81
N ALA A 172 -8.21 -3.84 -16.65
CA ALA A 172 -9.51 -3.41 -16.17
C ALA A 172 -10.18 -4.55 -15.38
N PRO A 173 -10.98 -4.23 -14.35
CA PRO A 173 -11.85 -5.20 -13.70
C PRO A 173 -12.68 -5.97 -14.74
N ILE A 174 -12.88 -7.27 -14.51
CA ILE A 174 -13.87 -8.02 -15.27
C ILE A 174 -15.23 -7.65 -14.68
N GLU A 175 -16.04 -6.95 -15.46
CA GLU A 175 -17.39 -6.56 -15.09
C GLU A 175 -18.41 -7.63 -15.48
N GLY A 176 -19.42 -7.81 -14.65
CA GLY A 176 -20.54 -8.70 -14.93
C GLY A 176 -21.49 -8.78 -13.75
N GLU A 177 -22.76 -9.06 -13.99
CA GLU A 177 -23.78 -9.18 -12.95
C GLU A 177 -23.97 -10.65 -12.57
N TRP A 178 -22.91 -11.29 -12.08
CA TRP A 178 -22.99 -12.71 -11.73
C TRP A 178 -23.77 -12.88 -10.44
N GLN A 179 -24.78 -13.75 -10.50
CA GLN A 179 -25.60 -14.09 -9.36
C GLN A 179 -25.85 -15.59 -9.32
N VAL A 180 -25.73 -16.18 -8.13
CA VAL A 180 -26.21 -17.53 -7.87
C VAL A 180 -27.08 -17.54 -6.62
N THR A 181 -28.25 -18.17 -6.74
CA THR A 181 -29.20 -18.31 -5.65
C THR A 181 -29.39 -19.79 -5.36
N PHE A 182 -29.18 -20.18 -4.11
CA PHE A 182 -29.34 -21.56 -3.68
C PHE A 182 -30.10 -21.62 -2.35
N PRO A 183 -30.90 -22.69 -2.13
CA PRO A 183 -31.55 -22.90 -0.85
C PRO A 183 -30.55 -23.37 0.20
N VAL A 184 -30.83 -23.07 1.46
CA VAL A 184 -30.15 -23.69 2.60
C VAL A 184 -30.69 -25.11 2.77
N GLU A 185 -29.79 -26.08 2.79
CA GLU A 185 -30.11 -27.49 3.06
C GLU A 185 -29.75 -27.84 4.51
N LYS A 186 -30.42 -28.85 5.06
CA LYS A 186 -30.08 -29.38 6.37
C LYS A 186 -28.90 -30.35 6.18
N ASN A 187 -27.78 -30.12 6.87
CA ASN A 187 -26.73 -31.14 6.92
C ASN A 187 -27.31 -32.41 7.59
N GLU A 188 -27.22 -33.55 6.90
CA GLU A 188 -27.57 -34.87 7.44
C GLU A 188 -26.55 -35.36 8.47
#